data_AF-A0A662ZKJ4-F1
#
_entry.id   AF-A0A662ZKJ4-F1
#
_cell.length_a   1.000
_cell.length_b   1.000
_cell.length_c   1.000
_cell.angle_alpha   90.00
_cell.angle_beta   90.00
_cell.angle_gamma   90.00
#
_symmetry.space_group_name_H-M   'P 1'
#
loop_
_entity.id
_entity.type
_entity.pdbx_description
1 polymer ?
#
loop_
_entity_poly.entity_id
_entity_poly.type
_entity_poly.pdbx_seq_one_letter_code
_entity_poly.pdbx_strand_id
1 'polypeptide(L)'
;MKIDFNLKGAERKELVKAISRITGIKAEYQGMPTTNFVIGDFTVTAEGALVYDDKIDAGELLNELAEAGFEGTADKSEGKELKVPEPNILTIEMPADKVNTENLQKLLDAKGALIRKALGIDNLAFEIQEDRVSFPWFIDPAPDYALAYTQFIAAICKMSTEQKRVTAKVREINNEKYAFRCFLLRLGFIGEEFKQSRKILLSNLDGSSAFKTVKEEPKEVHDEVSE
;
A
#
# COMPACT_ATOMS: atom_id res chain seq x y z
N MET A 1 15.95 -18.68 -8.40
CA MET A 1 16.36 -17.36 -8.92
C MET A 1 16.77 -17.45 -10.39
N LYS A 2 16.69 -16.34 -11.13
CA LYS A 2 17.22 -16.18 -12.50
C LYS A 2 18.18 -14.98 -12.49
N ILE A 3 19.12 -14.90 -13.41
CA ILE A 3 20.02 -13.75 -13.56
C ILE A 3 20.27 -13.61 -15.05
N ASP A 4 19.77 -12.54 -15.63
CA ASP A 4 19.95 -12.25 -17.03
C ASP A 4 21.28 -11.51 -17.20
N PHE A 5 22.21 -12.11 -17.93
CA PHE A 5 23.46 -11.47 -18.31
C PHE A 5 23.36 -10.77 -19.67
N ASN A 6 22.23 -10.93 -20.39
CA ASN A 6 21.98 -10.39 -21.73
C ASN A 6 23.08 -10.70 -22.76
N LEU A 7 23.83 -11.80 -22.55
CA LEU A 7 24.95 -12.22 -23.40
C LEU A 7 24.47 -13.13 -24.53
N LYS A 8 24.90 -12.86 -25.77
CA LYS A 8 24.49 -13.62 -26.96
C LYS A 8 25.67 -14.37 -27.59
N GLY A 9 25.44 -15.61 -28.01
CA GLY A 9 26.37 -16.35 -28.87
C GLY A 9 27.70 -16.76 -28.21
N ALA A 10 28.79 -16.06 -28.53
CA ALA A 10 30.15 -16.41 -28.09
C ALA A 10 30.36 -16.14 -26.59
N GLU A 11 29.87 -15.01 -26.10
CA GLU A 11 29.95 -14.59 -24.69
C GLU A 11 29.15 -15.53 -23.77
N ARG A 12 28.07 -16.13 -24.28
CA ARG A 12 27.31 -17.18 -23.59
C ARG A 12 28.17 -18.41 -23.30
N LYS A 13 29.03 -18.81 -24.24
CA LYS A 13 29.95 -19.95 -24.04
C LYS A 13 31.06 -19.61 -23.05
N GLU A 14 31.46 -18.35 -22.97
CA GLU A 14 32.41 -17.86 -21.98
C GLU A 14 31.81 -17.85 -20.58
N LEU A 15 30.56 -17.40 -20.42
CA LEU A 15 29.81 -17.50 -19.16
C LEU A 15 29.70 -18.96 -18.69
N VAL A 16 29.31 -19.88 -19.58
CA VAL A 16 29.23 -21.32 -19.28
C VAL A 16 30.60 -21.90 -18.87
N LYS A 17 31.68 -21.46 -19.53
CA LYS A 17 33.04 -21.89 -19.21
C LYS A 17 33.54 -21.31 -17.87
N ALA A 18 33.19 -20.07 -17.56
CA ALA A 18 33.47 -19.42 -16.28
C ALA A 18 32.75 -20.15 -15.15
N ILE A 19 31.43 -20.38 -15.28
CA ILE A 19 30.65 -21.12 -14.29
C ILE A 19 31.19 -22.53 -14.09
N SER A 20 31.55 -23.23 -15.17
CA SER A 20 32.15 -24.57 -15.09
C SER A 20 33.52 -24.57 -14.39
N ARG A 21 34.32 -23.51 -14.56
CA ARG A 21 35.60 -23.35 -13.86
C ARG A 21 35.42 -23.06 -12.36
N ILE A 22 34.46 -22.21 -12.02
CA ILE A 22 34.16 -21.79 -10.65
C ILE A 22 33.56 -22.95 -9.84
N THR A 23 32.53 -23.61 -10.41
CA THR A 23 31.87 -24.75 -9.75
C THR A 23 32.66 -26.06 -9.83
N GLY A 24 33.62 -26.15 -10.75
CA GLY A 24 34.35 -27.38 -11.05
C GLY A 24 33.50 -28.46 -11.77
N ILE A 25 32.26 -28.14 -12.13
CA ILE A 25 31.31 -29.07 -12.76
C ILE A 25 31.29 -28.82 -14.28
N LYS A 26 31.34 -29.89 -15.07
CA LYS A 26 31.32 -29.80 -16.54
C LYS A 26 29.92 -29.41 -17.04
N ALA A 27 29.85 -28.42 -17.91
CA ALA A 27 28.61 -28.01 -18.55
C ALA A 27 28.10 -29.05 -19.57
N GLU A 28 26.80 -29.37 -19.51
CA GLU A 28 26.12 -30.28 -20.44
C GLU A 28 25.07 -29.53 -21.27
N TYR A 29 25.11 -29.74 -22.60
CA TYR A 29 24.23 -29.04 -23.55
C TYR A 29 22.98 -29.86 -23.87
N GLN A 30 21.80 -29.28 -23.69
CA GLN A 30 20.50 -29.98 -23.76
C GLN A 30 19.89 -30.09 -25.18
N GLY A 31 20.52 -29.55 -26.23
CA GLY A 31 20.03 -29.68 -27.62
C GLY A 31 18.76 -28.87 -27.93
N MET A 32 18.22 -28.98 -29.15
CA MET A 32 16.98 -28.29 -29.58
C MET A 32 15.74 -29.00 -29.02
N PRO A 33 14.63 -28.30 -28.69
CA PRO A 33 14.30 -26.90 -28.98
C PRO A 33 14.80 -25.89 -27.94
N THR A 34 15.22 -26.34 -26.75
CA THR A 34 15.49 -25.44 -25.61
C THR A 34 16.89 -24.82 -25.65
N THR A 35 17.89 -25.54 -26.14
CA THR A 35 19.30 -25.13 -26.28
C THR A 35 19.95 -24.63 -24.98
N ASN A 36 19.56 -25.13 -23.81
CA ASN A 36 20.10 -24.75 -22.50
C ASN A 36 21.41 -25.48 -22.16
N PHE A 37 22.24 -24.88 -21.30
CA PHE A 37 23.39 -25.55 -20.67
C PHE A 37 23.11 -25.79 -19.18
N VAL A 38 23.27 -27.03 -18.73
CA VAL A 38 23.13 -27.38 -17.31
C VAL A 38 24.51 -27.61 -16.72
N ILE A 39 24.79 -27.00 -15.57
CA ILE A 39 26.07 -27.02 -14.86
C ILE A 39 25.78 -27.31 -13.40
N GLY A 40 25.64 -28.60 -13.08
CA GLY A 40 25.17 -29.02 -11.76
C GLY A 40 23.79 -28.45 -11.47
N ASP A 41 23.68 -27.66 -10.41
CA ASP A 41 22.42 -27.04 -9.98
C ASP A 41 22.13 -25.68 -10.66
N PHE A 42 23.00 -25.25 -11.57
CA PHE A 42 22.84 -24.01 -12.34
C PHE A 42 22.46 -24.33 -13.80
N THR A 43 21.51 -23.59 -14.36
CA THR A 43 21.06 -23.74 -15.76
C THR A 43 21.17 -22.43 -16.51
N VAL A 44 21.99 -22.38 -17.57
CA VAL A 44 22.11 -21.22 -18.46
C VAL A 44 21.18 -21.36 -19.66
N THR A 45 20.17 -20.50 -19.74
CA THR A 45 19.16 -20.48 -20.80
C THR A 45 19.72 -20.03 -22.14
N ALA A 46 18.97 -20.30 -23.22
CA ALA A 46 19.28 -19.85 -24.59
C ALA A 46 19.53 -18.34 -24.70
N GLU A 47 18.84 -17.58 -23.86
CA GLU A 47 18.81 -16.12 -23.81
C GLU A 47 19.98 -15.52 -23.00
N GLY A 48 20.85 -16.37 -22.43
CA GLY A 48 22.00 -15.92 -21.63
C GLY A 48 21.65 -15.62 -20.18
N ALA A 49 20.61 -16.28 -19.64
CA ALA A 49 20.21 -16.14 -18.25
C ALA A 49 20.63 -17.35 -17.41
N LEU A 50 21.18 -17.14 -16.22
CA LEU A 50 21.52 -18.16 -15.25
C LEU A 50 20.34 -18.41 -14.30
N VAL A 51 19.83 -19.63 -14.25
CA VAL A 51 18.75 -20.06 -13.36
C VAL A 51 19.30 -21.04 -12.34
N TYR A 52 18.95 -20.87 -11.07
CA TYR A 52 19.35 -21.77 -9.98
C TYR A 52 18.30 -21.79 -8.85
N ASP A 53 18.34 -22.81 -8.00
CA ASP A 53 17.41 -22.96 -6.86
C ASP A 53 17.76 -21.97 -5.73
N ASP A 54 16.74 -21.40 -5.07
CA ASP A 54 16.87 -20.43 -3.97
C ASP A 54 17.54 -21.02 -2.71
N LYS A 55 17.69 -22.34 -2.64
CA LYS A 55 18.39 -23.04 -1.55
C LYS A 55 19.92 -23.04 -1.70
N ILE A 56 20.42 -22.56 -2.83
CA ILE A 56 21.85 -22.58 -3.16
C ILE A 56 22.42 -21.19 -2.92
N ASP A 57 23.47 -21.12 -2.11
CA ASP A 57 24.22 -19.89 -1.91
C ASP A 57 25.08 -19.61 -3.15
N ALA A 58 24.51 -18.87 -4.10
CA ALA A 58 25.22 -18.45 -5.31
C ALA A 58 26.13 -17.23 -5.07
N GLY A 59 26.24 -16.72 -3.84
CA GLY A 59 26.97 -15.47 -3.55
C GLY A 59 28.43 -15.48 -4.01
N GLU A 60 29.16 -16.56 -3.74
CA GLU A 60 30.57 -16.71 -4.14
C GLU A 60 30.72 -16.75 -5.68
N LEU A 61 29.84 -17.50 -6.34
CA LEU A 61 29.83 -17.63 -7.79
C LEU A 61 29.49 -16.32 -8.49
N LEU A 62 28.56 -15.53 -7.93
CA LEU A 62 28.19 -14.23 -8.49
C LEU A 62 29.29 -13.19 -8.32
N ASN A 63 30.02 -13.24 -7.20
CA ASN A 63 31.14 -12.34 -6.98
C ASN A 63 32.30 -12.64 -7.94
N GLU A 64 32.63 -13.91 -8.15
CA GLU A 64 33.67 -14.31 -9.11
C GLU A 64 33.26 -14.05 -10.57
N LEU A 65 31.97 -14.18 -10.91
CA LEU A 65 31.48 -13.79 -12.23
C LEU A 65 31.56 -12.27 -12.45
N ALA A 66 31.29 -11.47 -11.42
CA ALA A 66 31.46 -10.02 -11.48
C ALA A 66 32.93 -9.61 -11.65
N GLU A 67 33.86 -10.27 -10.94
CA GLU A 67 35.31 -10.06 -11.11
C GLU A 67 35.81 -10.48 -12.51
N ALA A 68 35.19 -11.48 -13.12
CA ALA A 68 35.46 -11.91 -14.49
C ALA A 68 34.83 -10.98 -15.55
N GLY A 69 34.16 -9.89 -15.14
CA GLY A 69 33.56 -8.90 -16.02
C GLY A 69 32.17 -9.26 -16.53
N PHE A 70 31.53 -10.28 -15.98
CA PHE A 70 30.15 -10.65 -16.30
C PHE A 70 29.20 -9.94 -15.32
N GLU A 71 28.77 -8.73 -15.69
CA GLU A 71 27.74 -8.00 -14.96
C GLU A 71 26.35 -8.57 -15.30
N GLY A 72 25.87 -9.48 -14.46
CA GLY A 72 24.52 -10.04 -14.56
C GLY A 72 23.50 -9.18 -13.85
N THR A 73 22.43 -8.80 -14.54
CA THR A 73 21.23 -8.30 -13.88
C THR A 73 20.53 -9.50 -13.23
N ALA A 74 20.65 -9.61 -11.91
CA ALA A 74 20.01 -10.69 -11.16
C ALA A 74 18.49 -10.52 -11.15
N ASP A 75 17.83 -11.06 -12.16
CA ASP A 75 16.39 -11.31 -12.19
C ASP A 75 16.03 -12.39 -11.16
N LYS A 76 16.09 -12.05 -9.88
CA LYS A 76 15.29 -12.74 -8.86
C LYS A 76 13.87 -12.83 -9.44
N SER A 77 13.54 -13.99 -10.01
CA SER A 77 12.24 -14.45 -10.49
C SER A 77 11.19 -13.34 -10.49
N GLU A 78 10.91 -12.72 -11.65
CA GLU A 78 9.72 -11.91 -11.91
C GLU A 78 8.89 -11.53 -10.67
N GLY A 79 9.41 -10.64 -9.85
CA GLY A 79 8.62 -9.45 -9.60
C GLY A 79 8.98 -8.55 -10.76
N LYS A 80 8.07 -8.33 -11.71
CA LYS A 80 8.15 -7.18 -12.63
C LYS A 80 8.89 -6.03 -11.95
N GLU A 81 9.83 -5.38 -12.62
CA GLU A 81 10.11 -3.98 -12.35
C GLU A 81 8.83 -3.16 -12.55
N LEU A 82 7.90 -3.25 -11.62
CA LEU A 82 7.34 -2.05 -11.08
C LEU A 82 8.53 -1.49 -10.30
N LYS A 83 9.05 -0.31 -10.67
CA LYS A 83 9.47 0.62 -9.64
C LYS A 83 8.47 0.42 -8.52
N VAL A 84 8.83 -0.13 -7.36
CA VAL A 84 8.00 0.10 -6.18
C VAL A 84 7.98 1.62 -6.19
N PRO A 85 6.84 2.26 -6.54
CA PRO A 85 6.80 3.69 -6.37
C PRO A 85 7.18 3.83 -4.91
N GLU A 86 8.17 4.66 -4.58
CA GLU A 86 8.24 5.12 -3.21
C GLU A 86 6.80 5.47 -2.86
N PRO A 87 6.19 4.81 -1.85
CA PRO A 87 4.78 4.95 -1.61
C PRO A 87 4.52 6.45 -1.54
N ASN A 88 3.60 6.94 -2.36
CA ASN A 88 3.32 8.36 -2.43
C ASN A 88 2.63 8.72 -1.10
N ILE A 89 3.44 9.09 -0.12
CA ILE A 89 2.95 9.42 1.22
C ILE A 89 2.55 10.88 1.20
N LEU A 90 1.25 11.13 1.35
CA LEU A 90 0.73 12.47 1.57
C LEU A 90 0.72 12.74 3.07
N THR A 91 1.65 13.57 3.51
CA THR A 91 1.65 14.14 4.86
C THR A 91 1.03 15.52 4.82
N ILE A 92 -0.02 15.73 5.62
CA ILE A 92 -0.64 17.04 5.81
C ILE A 92 -0.08 17.63 7.11
N GLU A 93 0.32 18.90 7.07
CA GLU A 93 0.89 19.61 8.22
C GLU A 93 0.03 20.82 8.58
N MET A 94 -0.11 21.06 9.88
CA MET A 94 -0.83 22.21 10.42
C MET A 94 0.04 22.92 11.47
N PRO A 95 0.10 24.26 11.50
CA PRO A 95 0.79 24.99 12.56
C PRO A 95 0.23 24.63 13.93
N ALA A 96 1.10 24.37 14.90
CA ALA A 96 0.71 23.95 16.25
C ALA A 96 -0.23 24.97 16.92
N ASP A 97 -0.04 26.27 16.66
CA ASP A 97 -0.90 27.35 17.17
C ASP A 97 -2.37 27.24 16.73
N LYS A 98 -2.64 26.52 15.64
CA LYS A 98 -3.98 26.33 15.07
C LYS A 98 -4.60 24.99 15.41
N VAL A 99 -3.97 24.20 16.29
CA VAL A 99 -4.42 22.86 16.65
C VAL A 99 -4.43 22.72 18.18
N ASN A 100 -5.58 22.35 18.73
CA ASN A 100 -5.63 21.92 20.13
C ASN A 100 -5.42 20.40 20.16
N THR A 101 -4.20 19.96 20.44
CA THR A 101 -3.80 18.55 20.39
C THR A 101 -4.59 17.66 21.36
N GLU A 102 -4.93 18.15 22.56
CA GLU A 102 -5.75 17.40 23.52
C GLU A 102 -7.19 17.17 23.01
N ASN A 103 -7.81 18.22 22.49
CA ASN A 103 -9.16 18.14 21.95
C ASN A 103 -9.20 17.31 20.66
N LEU A 104 -8.16 17.43 19.83
CA LEU A 104 -7.99 16.62 18.63
C LEU A 104 -7.86 15.15 19.00
N GLN A 105 -7.02 14.79 19.97
CA GLN A 105 -6.90 13.41 20.44
C GLN A 105 -8.25 12.87 20.95
N LYS A 106 -8.96 13.62 21.80
CA LYS A 106 -10.30 13.22 22.30
C LYS A 106 -11.31 13.04 21.18
N LEU A 107 -11.23 13.85 20.12
CA LEU A 107 -12.10 13.76 18.94
C LEU A 107 -11.79 12.52 18.11
N LEU A 108 -10.50 12.24 17.89
CA LEU A 108 -10.02 11.04 17.21
C LEU A 108 -10.34 9.78 18.03
N ASP A 109 -10.29 9.82 19.35
CA ASP A 109 -10.68 8.67 20.20
C ASP A 109 -12.20 8.43 20.14
N ALA A 110 -13.01 9.49 20.19
CA ALA A 110 -14.47 9.38 20.13
C ALA A 110 -15.00 8.88 18.78
N LYS A 111 -14.28 9.16 17.69
CA LYS A 111 -14.74 8.93 16.31
C LYS A 111 -13.78 8.12 15.46
N GLY A 112 -12.71 7.60 16.04
CA GLY A 112 -11.60 7.00 15.30
C GLY A 112 -12.02 5.84 14.43
N ALA A 113 -12.93 4.98 14.91
CA ALA A 113 -13.46 3.88 14.11
C ALA A 113 -14.14 4.37 12.81
N LEU A 114 -14.97 5.42 12.90
CA LEU A 114 -15.59 6.02 11.73
C LEU A 114 -14.58 6.72 10.83
N ILE A 115 -13.63 7.45 11.40
CA ILE A 115 -12.64 8.22 10.63
C ILE A 115 -11.69 7.26 9.88
N ARG A 116 -11.21 6.21 10.55
CA ARG A 116 -10.41 5.14 9.93
C ARG A 116 -11.10 4.55 8.72
N LYS A 117 -12.37 4.16 8.88
CA LYS A 117 -13.16 3.58 7.80
C LYS A 117 -13.44 4.59 6.67
N ALA A 118 -13.79 5.83 7.01
CA ALA A 118 -14.05 6.89 6.03
C ALA A 118 -12.80 7.22 5.17
N LEU A 119 -11.64 7.31 5.80
CA LEU A 119 -10.36 7.62 5.13
C LEU A 119 -9.70 6.37 4.52
N GLY A 120 -10.14 5.17 4.88
CA GLY A 120 -9.52 3.92 4.45
C GLY A 120 -8.13 3.70 5.05
N ILE A 121 -7.91 4.15 6.29
CA ILE A 121 -6.62 4.09 6.99
C ILE A 121 -6.71 3.25 8.26
N ASP A 122 -5.65 2.53 8.59
CA ASP A 122 -5.58 1.70 9.79
C ASP A 122 -5.13 2.51 11.02
N ASN A 123 -4.27 3.51 10.81
CA ASN A 123 -3.66 4.29 11.87
C ASN A 123 -4.05 5.79 11.78
N LEU A 124 -4.37 6.39 12.93
CA LEU A 124 -4.68 7.81 13.11
C LEU A 124 -3.64 8.54 13.96
N ALA A 125 -2.46 7.94 14.16
CA ALA A 125 -1.37 8.56 14.88
C ALA A 125 -0.89 9.82 14.13
N PHE A 126 -0.79 10.93 14.85
CA PHE A 126 -0.24 12.18 14.34
C PHE A 126 1.00 12.54 15.15
N GLU A 127 1.94 13.22 14.51
CA GLU A 127 3.19 13.63 15.13
C GLU A 127 3.09 15.09 15.58
N ILE A 128 3.53 15.37 16.80
CA ILE A 128 3.56 16.71 17.37
C ILE A 128 5.01 17.16 17.40
N GLN A 129 5.31 18.25 16.69
CA GLN A 129 6.59 18.96 16.74
C GLN A 129 6.38 20.31 17.45
N GLU A 130 7.46 21.04 17.71
CA GLU A 130 7.39 22.32 18.46
C GLU A 130 6.55 23.39 17.74
N ASP A 131 6.57 23.42 16.41
CA ASP A 131 5.92 24.44 15.58
C ASP A 131 4.75 23.90 14.73
N ARG A 132 4.66 22.58 14.56
CA ARG A 132 3.69 21.94 13.66
C ARG A 132 3.19 20.59 14.13
N VAL A 133 2.03 20.20 13.60
CA VAL A 133 1.40 18.90 13.79
C VAL A 133 1.27 18.24 12.42
N SER A 134 1.85 17.04 12.28
CA SER A 134 1.94 16.31 11.02
C SER A 134 1.08 15.05 11.03
N PHE A 135 0.40 14.80 9.91
CA PHE A 135 -0.56 13.71 9.73
C PHE A 135 -0.11 12.76 8.61
N PRO A 136 0.81 11.80 8.90
CA PRO A 136 1.34 10.86 7.92
C PRO A 136 0.38 9.67 7.70
N TRP A 137 -0.87 9.97 7.33
CA TRP A 137 -1.95 8.97 7.29
C TRP A 137 -2.14 8.31 5.93
N PHE A 138 -1.76 8.98 4.85
CA PHE A 138 -2.21 8.63 3.50
C PHE A 138 -1.07 8.05 2.69
N ILE A 139 -1.21 6.78 2.34
CA ILE A 139 -0.27 6.03 1.49
C ILE A 139 -0.96 5.85 0.13
N ASP A 140 -0.31 6.33 -0.93
CA ASP A 140 -0.80 6.28 -2.32
C ASP A 140 -2.24 6.81 -2.50
N PRO A 141 -2.56 8.03 -2.01
CA PRO A 141 -3.88 8.59 -2.22
C PRO A 141 -4.10 8.86 -3.71
N ALA A 142 -5.30 8.53 -4.21
CA ALA A 142 -5.70 8.94 -5.54
C ALA A 142 -5.69 10.48 -5.64
N PRO A 143 -5.31 11.07 -6.80
CA PRO A 143 -5.17 12.52 -6.95
C PRO A 143 -6.40 13.32 -6.50
N ASP A 144 -7.60 12.80 -6.76
CA ASP A 144 -8.87 13.43 -6.40
C ASP A 144 -9.13 13.46 -4.87
N TYR A 145 -8.40 12.67 -4.09
CA TYR A 145 -8.61 12.49 -2.65
C TYR A 145 -7.77 13.45 -1.82
N ALA A 146 -6.63 13.92 -2.35
CA ALA A 146 -5.72 14.81 -1.64
C ALA A 146 -6.42 16.07 -1.11
N LEU A 147 -7.25 16.71 -1.94
CA LEU A 147 -8.02 17.89 -1.54
C LEU A 147 -9.04 17.57 -0.43
N ALA A 148 -9.76 16.45 -0.55
CA ALA A 148 -10.76 16.03 0.43
C ALA A 148 -10.12 15.76 1.79
N TYR A 149 -8.97 15.08 1.81
CA TYR A 149 -8.20 14.79 3.01
C TYR A 149 -7.63 16.07 3.65
N THR A 150 -7.12 16.98 2.83
CA THR A 150 -6.60 18.27 3.30
C THR A 150 -7.69 19.12 3.95
N GLN A 151 -8.85 19.23 3.28
CA GLN A 151 -10.02 19.94 3.83
C GLN A 151 -10.51 19.30 5.12
N PHE A 152 -10.52 17.96 5.19
CA PHE A 152 -10.97 17.24 6.38
C PHE A 152 -10.04 17.48 7.57
N ILE A 153 -8.72 17.35 7.37
CA ILE A 153 -7.72 17.59 8.42
C ILE A 153 -7.78 19.05 8.89
N ALA A 154 -7.85 20.01 7.97
CA ALA A 154 -8.00 21.41 8.33
C ALA A 154 -9.27 21.66 9.16
N ALA A 155 -10.39 21.02 8.81
CA ALA A 155 -11.65 21.18 9.52
C ALA A 155 -11.66 20.54 10.92
N ILE A 156 -11.07 19.34 11.10
CA ILE A 156 -10.97 18.72 12.44
C ILE A 156 -10.01 19.52 13.34
N CYS A 157 -8.93 20.06 12.79
CA CYS A 157 -8.00 20.94 13.49
C CYS A 157 -8.70 22.24 13.92
N LYS A 158 -9.46 22.87 13.03
CA LYS A 158 -10.30 24.03 13.35
C LYS A 158 -11.35 23.71 14.42
N MET A 159 -12.02 22.56 14.32
CA MET A 159 -12.99 22.13 15.33
C MET A 159 -12.34 21.88 16.69
N SER A 160 -11.09 21.39 16.73
CA SER A 160 -10.34 21.15 17.96
C SER A 160 -10.10 22.46 18.75
N THR A 161 -9.86 23.57 18.06
CA THR A 161 -9.61 24.89 18.67
C THR A 161 -10.91 25.61 19.05
N GLU A 162 -11.95 25.51 18.23
CA GLU A 162 -13.23 26.19 18.49
C GLU A 162 -14.07 25.53 19.58
N GLN A 163 -13.98 24.20 19.75
CA GLN A 163 -14.80 23.50 20.73
C GLN A 163 -14.24 23.55 22.15
N LYS A 164 -14.93 24.30 23.02
CA LYS A 164 -14.58 24.43 24.45
C LYS A 164 -14.62 23.11 25.24
N ARG A 165 -15.40 22.12 24.79
CA ARG A 165 -15.49 20.79 25.43
C ARG A 165 -15.63 19.70 24.37
N VAL A 166 -14.69 18.76 24.36
CA VAL A 166 -14.74 17.53 23.55
C VAL A 166 -14.73 16.35 24.50
N THR A 167 -15.69 15.43 24.34
CA THR A 167 -15.78 14.22 25.15
C THR A 167 -15.40 13.01 24.32
N ALA A 168 -14.45 12.22 24.81
CA ALA A 168 -14.02 10.93 24.24
C ALA A 168 -15.06 9.81 24.48
N LYS A 169 -16.35 10.08 24.24
CA LYS A 169 -17.40 9.06 24.40
C LYS A 169 -17.70 8.45 23.04
N VAL A 170 -17.23 7.22 22.85
CA VAL A 170 -17.64 6.36 21.73
C VAL A 170 -19.15 6.14 21.84
N ARG A 171 -19.86 6.40 20.74
CA ARG A 171 -21.30 6.15 20.65
C ARG A 171 -21.48 4.94 19.74
N GLU A 172 -22.46 4.11 20.04
CA GLU A 172 -22.92 3.09 19.10
C GLU A 172 -23.56 3.77 17.88
N ILE A 173 -23.15 3.33 16.70
CA ILE A 173 -23.54 3.94 15.44
C ILE A 173 -24.15 2.86 14.57
N ASN A 174 -25.47 2.87 14.49
CA ASN A 174 -26.24 1.90 13.69
C ASN A 174 -26.18 2.22 12.18
N ASN A 175 -25.85 3.46 11.82
CA ASN A 175 -25.68 3.88 10.44
C ASN A 175 -24.49 4.84 10.33
N GLU A 176 -23.36 4.31 9.85
CA GLU A 176 -22.10 5.01 9.74
C GLU A 176 -22.17 6.17 8.76
N LYS A 177 -22.74 5.94 7.57
CA LYS A 177 -22.84 6.95 6.51
C LYS A 177 -23.71 8.13 6.94
N TYR A 178 -24.82 7.90 7.65
CA TYR A 178 -25.63 8.98 8.21
C TYR A 178 -24.87 9.75 9.31
N ALA A 179 -24.26 9.03 10.26
CA ALA A 179 -23.55 9.65 11.37
C ALA A 179 -22.37 10.51 10.90
N PHE A 180 -21.60 10.01 9.93
CA PHE A 180 -20.47 10.72 9.36
C PHE A 180 -20.93 11.90 8.50
N ARG A 181 -22.02 11.79 7.74
CA ARG A 181 -22.62 12.94 7.05
C ARG A 181 -22.97 14.08 8.03
N CYS A 182 -23.64 13.77 9.15
CA CYS A 182 -23.93 14.77 10.18
C CYS A 182 -22.66 15.37 10.78
N PHE A 183 -21.60 14.58 10.89
CA PHE A 183 -20.30 15.05 11.35
C PHE A 183 -19.64 16.02 10.35
N LEU A 184 -19.64 15.69 9.05
CA LEU A 184 -19.15 16.57 7.99
C LEU A 184 -19.90 17.90 7.94
N LEU A 185 -21.23 17.90 8.16
CA LEU A 185 -22.00 19.13 8.26
C LEU A 185 -21.55 20.01 9.44
N ARG A 186 -21.23 19.41 10.58
CA ARG A 186 -20.70 20.13 11.75
C ARG A 186 -19.29 20.68 11.50
N LEU A 187 -18.50 20.00 10.68
CA LEU A 187 -17.18 20.45 10.24
C LEU A 187 -17.24 21.57 9.18
N GLY A 188 -18.44 21.89 8.66
CA GLY A 188 -18.64 22.96 7.69
C GLY A 188 -18.53 22.52 6.22
N PHE A 189 -18.64 21.22 5.92
CA PHE A 189 -18.69 20.71 4.54
C PHE A 189 -20.05 21.00 3.89
N ILE A 190 -20.32 22.29 3.62
CA ILE A 190 -21.57 22.83 3.10
C ILE A 190 -21.27 23.59 1.81
N GLY A 191 -21.99 23.29 0.72
CA GLY A 191 -21.77 23.91 -0.58
C GLY A 191 -21.37 22.91 -1.67
N GLU A 192 -21.26 23.41 -2.90
CA GLU A 192 -20.85 22.61 -4.07
C GLU A 192 -19.34 22.33 -4.05
N GLU A 193 -18.52 23.20 -3.45
CA GLU A 193 -17.08 23.05 -3.31
C GLU A 193 -16.69 21.81 -2.46
N PHE A 194 -17.57 21.39 -1.56
CA PHE A 194 -17.39 20.17 -0.75
C PHE A 194 -18.13 18.96 -1.31
N LYS A 195 -18.75 19.05 -2.48
CA LYS A 195 -19.55 17.94 -3.06
C LYS A 195 -18.69 16.71 -3.34
N GLN A 196 -17.53 16.90 -3.96
CA GLN A 196 -16.58 15.82 -4.22
C GLN A 196 -16.01 15.27 -2.91
N SER A 197 -15.57 16.14 -1.99
CA SER A 197 -15.02 15.73 -0.70
C SER A 197 -16.03 14.94 0.14
N ARG A 198 -17.31 15.34 0.16
CA ARG A 198 -18.38 14.57 0.81
C ARG A 198 -18.60 13.22 0.16
N LYS A 199 -18.51 13.11 -1.16
CA LYS A 199 -18.67 11.84 -1.88
C LYS A 199 -17.54 10.88 -1.52
N ILE A 200 -16.30 11.36 -1.51
CA ILE A 200 -15.09 10.60 -1.16
C ILE A 200 -15.15 10.14 0.30
N LEU A 201 -15.36 11.06 1.24
CA LEU A 201 -15.35 10.74 2.67
C LEU A 201 -16.52 9.86 3.13
N LEU A 202 -17.56 9.70 2.32
CA LEU A 202 -18.70 8.83 2.59
C LEU A 202 -18.68 7.51 1.80
N SER A 203 -17.76 7.32 0.83
CA SER A 203 -17.80 6.16 -0.07
C SER A 203 -17.56 4.84 0.66
N ASN A 204 -16.69 4.85 1.67
CA ASN A 204 -16.23 3.67 2.40
C ASN A 204 -17.11 3.30 3.61
N LEU A 205 -18.20 4.06 3.84
CA LEU A 205 -19.07 3.88 5.01
C LEU A 205 -20.37 3.15 4.66
N ASP A 206 -20.81 2.31 5.58
CA ASP A 206 -22.01 1.50 5.40
C ASP A 206 -23.30 2.23 5.78
N GLY A 207 -24.41 1.79 5.18
CA GLY A 207 -25.75 2.30 5.44
C GLY A 207 -26.21 3.42 4.51
N SER A 208 -27.27 4.13 4.91
CA SER A 208 -27.90 5.20 4.14
C SER A 208 -27.46 6.58 4.62
N SER A 209 -27.21 7.52 3.71
CA SER A 209 -26.92 8.91 4.08
C SER A 209 -28.15 9.71 4.51
N ALA A 210 -29.36 9.21 4.20
CA ALA A 210 -30.62 9.91 4.41
C ALA A 210 -31.28 9.58 5.76
N PHE A 211 -31.16 8.32 6.22
CA PHE A 211 -31.89 7.83 7.39
C PHE A 211 -30.96 7.44 8.52
N LYS A 212 -31.30 7.82 9.76
CA LYS A 212 -30.51 7.51 10.96
C LYS A 212 -30.51 6.01 11.31
N THR A 213 -31.58 5.30 10.94
CA THR A 213 -31.76 3.86 11.13
C THR A 213 -31.92 3.20 9.78
N VAL A 214 -31.17 2.12 9.53
CA VAL A 214 -31.36 1.27 8.36
C VAL A 214 -32.62 0.45 8.63
N LYS A 215 -33.61 0.44 7.72
CA LYS A 215 -34.74 -0.50 7.84
C LYS A 215 -34.16 -1.91 7.70
N GLU A 216 -34.37 -2.76 8.69
CA GLU A 216 -34.18 -4.20 8.52
C GLU A 216 -35.12 -4.64 7.40
N GLU A 217 -34.56 -5.14 6.29
CA GLU A 217 -35.37 -5.91 5.35
C GLU A 217 -35.86 -7.16 6.09
N PRO A 218 -37.16 -7.50 6.03
CA PRO A 218 -37.65 -8.70 6.67
C PRO A 218 -36.90 -9.89 6.09
N LYS A 219 -36.17 -10.62 6.94
CA LYS A 219 -35.58 -11.91 6.57
C LYS A 219 -36.73 -12.77 6.03
N GLU A 220 -36.68 -13.13 4.75
CA GLU A 220 -37.54 -14.16 4.19
C GLU A 220 -37.35 -15.42 5.03
N VAL A 221 -38.34 -15.72 5.86
CA VAL A 221 -38.47 -17.02 6.50
C VAL A 221 -38.87 -17.97 5.38
N HIS A 222 -37.89 -18.67 4.80
CA HIS A 222 -38.18 -19.86 4.02
C HIS A 222 -38.74 -20.91 4.98
N ASP A 223 -40.07 -20.93 5.13
CA ASP A 223 -40.80 -22.06 5.70
C ASP A 223 -40.59 -23.24 4.75
N GLU A 224 -39.71 -24.18 5.11
CA GLU A 224 -39.67 -25.51 4.52
C GLU A 224 -40.97 -26.23 4.91
N VAL A 225 -41.95 -26.20 4.01
CA VAL A 225 -43.12 -27.08 4.07
C VAL A 225 -42.64 -28.50 3.75
N SER A 226 -42.45 -29.30 4.80
CA SER A 226 -42.36 -30.75 4.71
C SER A 226 -43.78 -31.31 4.61
N GLU A 227 -44.11 -31.90 3.47
CA GLU A 227 -45.21 -32.88 3.34
C GLU A 227 -44.78 -34.02 2.42
#